data_AF-A0A2S8FUM2-F1
#
_entry.id   AF-A0A2S8FUM2-F1
#
_cell.length_a   1.000
_cell.length_b   1.000
_cell.length_c   1.000
_cell.angle_alpha   90.00
_cell.angle_beta   90.00
_cell.angle_gamma   90.00
#
_symmetry.space_group_name_H-M   'P 1'
#
loop_
_entity.id
_entity.type
_entity.pdbx_description
1 polymer ?
#
loop_
_entity_poly.entity_id
_entity_poly.type
_entity_poly.pdbx_seq_one_letter_code
_entity_poly.pdbx_strand_id
1 'polypeptide(L)'
;MKNSPALRLRIESARTEIDGNSVFMPEAKCVSNVLLKLARGHAAFELSQLCRDEPDHFWCGPIASLSSKIREDFDSAHVQQLFGEIGSRNYQRLQVAQVTLQSEAGELHQVAVLINDWINVQDDRYRYLAIDDVGELVIRIVVSEYLACEVVWRLE
;
A
#
# COMPACT_ATOMS: atom_id res chain seq x y z
N MET A 1 -23.09 -17.78 8.09
CA MET A 1 -24.04 -16.77 7.54
C MET A 1 -25.51 -17.18 7.74
N LYS A 2 -25.95 -17.56 8.95
CA LYS A 2 -27.36 -17.91 9.22
C LYS A 2 -28.25 -16.69 9.53
N ASN A 3 -27.65 -15.56 9.92
CA ASN A 3 -28.37 -14.44 10.54
C ASN A 3 -28.54 -13.22 9.62
N SER A 4 -28.19 -13.31 8.33
CA SER A 4 -28.39 -12.22 7.37
C SER A 4 -28.72 -12.75 5.97
N PRO A 5 -30.03 -13.00 5.69
CA PRO A 5 -30.48 -13.49 4.38
C PRO A 5 -30.12 -12.54 3.23
N ALA A 6 -30.19 -11.23 3.47
CA ALA A 6 -29.85 -10.22 2.47
C ALA A 6 -28.37 -10.24 2.08
N LEU A 7 -27.45 -10.41 3.05
CA LEU A 7 -26.02 -10.53 2.75
C LEU A 7 -25.71 -11.81 1.97
N ARG A 8 -26.37 -12.92 2.34
CA ARG A 8 -26.23 -14.19 1.62
C ARG A 8 -26.65 -14.05 0.16
N LEU A 9 -27.83 -13.48 -0.10
CA LEU A 9 -28.31 -13.22 -1.47
C LEU A 9 -27.33 -12.33 -2.25
N ARG A 10 -26.78 -11.28 -1.62
CA ARG A 10 -25.78 -10.41 -2.25
C ARG A 10 -24.52 -11.16 -2.66
N ILE A 11 -23.97 -12.00 -1.77
CA ILE A 11 -22.77 -12.81 -2.07
C ILE A 11 -23.07 -13.85 -3.15
N GLU A 12 -24.23 -14.50 -3.09
CA GLU A 12 -24.66 -15.45 -4.12
C GLU A 12 -24.85 -14.75 -5.48
N SER A 13 -25.39 -13.52 -5.52
CA SER A 13 -25.53 -12.74 -6.75
C SER A 13 -24.20 -12.22 -7.32
N ALA A 14 -23.15 -12.17 -6.50
CA ALA A 14 -21.80 -11.80 -6.92
C ALA A 14 -21.01 -12.99 -7.50
N ARG A 15 -21.59 -14.20 -7.48
CA ARG A 15 -20.99 -15.42 -8.05
C ARG A 15 -21.40 -15.57 -9.52
N THR A 16 -20.42 -15.77 -10.37
CA THR A 16 -20.58 -16.08 -11.80
C THR A 16 -19.87 -17.40 -12.10
N GLU A 17 -20.41 -18.22 -13.01
CA GLU A 17 -19.68 -19.36 -13.55
C GLU A 17 -19.04 -18.97 -14.89
N ILE A 18 -17.71 -19.16 -14.97
CA ILE A 18 -16.91 -18.92 -16.18
C ILE A 18 -16.07 -20.18 -16.41
N ASP A 19 -16.23 -20.83 -17.56
CA ASP A 19 -15.51 -22.05 -17.95
C ASP A 19 -15.56 -23.19 -16.89
N GLY A 20 -16.71 -23.37 -16.24
CA GLY A 20 -16.90 -24.37 -15.18
C GLY A 20 -16.30 -24.00 -13.82
N ASN A 21 -15.66 -22.82 -13.72
CA ASN A 21 -15.13 -22.29 -12.48
C ASN A 21 -16.08 -21.26 -11.87
N SER A 22 -16.28 -21.35 -10.56
CA SER A 22 -17.02 -20.32 -9.82
C SER A 22 -16.12 -19.13 -9.52
N VAL A 23 -16.43 -17.99 -10.13
CA VAL A 23 -15.73 -16.72 -9.93
C VAL A 23 -16.63 -15.81 -9.09
N PHE A 24 -16.07 -15.19 -8.06
CA PHE A 24 -16.77 -14.15 -7.31
C PHE A 24 -16.27 -12.78 -7.75
N MET A 25 -17.19 -11.91 -8.15
CA MET A 25 -16.91 -10.51 -8.47
C MET A 25 -17.32 -9.65 -7.27
N PRO A 26 -16.40 -9.33 -6.35
CA PRO A 26 -16.75 -8.53 -5.19
C PRO A 26 -17.28 -7.17 -5.60
N GLU A 27 -18.21 -6.64 -4.82
CA GLU A 27 -18.76 -5.29 -5.02
C GLU A 27 -17.62 -4.26 -4.91
N ALA A 28 -17.14 -3.77 -6.05
CA ALA A 28 -15.92 -2.95 -6.14
C ALA A 28 -15.97 -1.75 -5.17
N LYS A 29 -17.10 -1.05 -5.09
CA LYS A 29 -17.29 0.09 -4.18
C LYS A 29 -17.14 -0.30 -2.70
N CYS A 30 -17.60 -1.48 -2.29
CA CYS A 30 -17.42 -1.94 -0.92
C CYS A 30 -15.94 -2.20 -0.62
N VAL A 31 -15.23 -2.84 -1.55
CA VAL A 31 -13.78 -3.09 -1.42
C VAL A 31 -13.01 -1.76 -1.35
N SER A 32 -13.28 -0.83 -2.26
CA SER A 32 -12.64 0.49 -2.26
C SER A 32 -12.89 1.26 -0.97
N ASN A 33 -14.12 1.24 -0.46
CA ASN A 33 -14.45 1.91 0.81
C ASN A 33 -13.70 1.31 2.01
N VAL A 34 -13.52 -0.01 2.05
CA VAL A 34 -12.77 -0.67 3.12
C VAL A 34 -11.29 -0.31 3.01
N LEU A 35 -10.72 -0.42 1.81
CA LEU A 35 -9.30 -0.12 1.59
C LEU A 35 -8.96 1.35 1.86
N LEU A 36 -9.80 2.29 1.44
CA LEU A 36 -9.61 3.71 1.75
C LEU A 36 -9.66 3.98 3.26
N LYS A 37 -10.56 3.32 3.99
CA LYS A 37 -10.61 3.41 5.46
C LYS A 37 -9.34 2.86 6.11
N LEU A 38 -8.84 1.72 5.63
CA LEU A 38 -7.60 1.14 6.11
C LEU A 38 -6.41 2.06 5.81
N ALA A 39 -6.35 2.63 4.61
CA ALA A 39 -5.30 3.57 4.21
C ALA A 39 -5.27 4.79 5.13
N ARG A 40 -6.42 5.44 5.38
CA ARG A 40 -6.54 6.54 6.35
C ARG A 40 -6.14 6.11 7.77
N GLY A 41 -6.48 4.89 8.18
CA GLY A 41 -6.08 4.34 9.47
C GLY A 41 -4.56 4.21 9.60
N HIS A 42 -3.88 3.73 8.57
CA HIS A 42 -2.42 3.63 8.53
C HIS A 42 -1.75 4.98 8.46
N ALA A 43 -2.29 5.94 7.69
CA ALA A 43 -1.80 7.31 7.68
C ALA A 43 -1.85 7.92 9.09
N ALA A 44 -2.97 7.75 9.81
CA ALA A 44 -3.11 8.28 11.16
C ALA A 44 -2.22 7.56 12.18
N PHE A 45 -2.07 6.23 12.04
CA PHE A 45 -1.31 5.42 12.98
C PHE A 45 0.20 5.55 12.81
N GLU A 46 0.69 5.52 11.56
CA GLU A 46 2.13 5.56 11.27
C GLU A 46 2.68 6.97 11.15
N LEU A 47 1.93 7.86 10.48
CA LEU A 47 2.41 9.16 10.02
C LEU A 47 1.81 10.32 10.81
N SER A 48 0.91 10.06 11.77
CA SER A 48 0.13 11.10 12.47
C SER A 48 -0.77 11.95 11.56
N GLN A 49 -1.03 11.49 10.32
CA GLN A 49 -1.81 12.24 9.32
C GLN A 49 -3.24 11.71 9.19
N LEU A 50 -4.23 12.59 9.24
CA LEU A 50 -5.65 12.19 9.29
C LEU A 50 -6.29 11.95 7.91
N CYS A 51 -5.78 12.57 6.84
CA CYS A 51 -6.20 12.37 5.45
C CYS A 51 -7.74 12.32 5.25
N ARG A 52 -8.46 13.35 5.75
CA ARG A 52 -9.93 13.38 5.76
C ARG A 52 -10.55 13.60 4.39
N ASP A 53 -9.88 14.34 3.53
CA ASP A 53 -10.34 14.65 2.18
C ASP A 53 -10.21 13.43 1.24
N GLU A 54 -10.82 13.55 0.05
CA GLU A 54 -10.65 12.55 -1.00
C GLU A 54 -9.17 12.49 -1.42
N PRO A 55 -8.63 11.30 -1.70
CA PRO A 55 -7.25 11.17 -2.15
C PRO A 55 -7.07 11.71 -3.57
N ASP A 56 -5.89 12.26 -3.84
CA ASP A 56 -5.47 12.68 -5.19
C ASP A 56 -5.32 11.48 -6.13
N HIS A 57 -4.93 10.34 -5.58
CA HIS A 57 -4.88 9.07 -6.31
C HIS A 57 -5.41 7.93 -5.45
N PHE A 58 -6.25 7.09 -6.06
CA PHE A 58 -6.71 5.85 -5.47
C PHE A 58 -6.73 4.75 -6.51
N TRP A 59 -6.04 3.66 -6.21
CA TRP A 59 -6.11 2.43 -6.97
C TRP A 59 -6.26 1.23 -6.04
N CYS A 60 -7.10 0.27 -6.44
CA CYS A 60 -7.13 -1.04 -5.82
C CYS A 60 -7.50 -2.13 -6.83
N GLY A 61 -6.87 -3.29 -6.73
CA GLY A 61 -7.16 -4.41 -7.62
C GLY A 61 -6.27 -5.62 -7.36
N PRO A 62 -6.48 -6.70 -8.12
CA PRO A 62 -5.61 -7.86 -8.08
C PRO A 62 -4.17 -7.44 -8.38
N ILE A 63 -3.25 -7.84 -7.55
CA ILE A 63 -1.85 -7.47 -7.64
C ILE A 63 -1.21 -8.00 -8.92
N ALA A 64 -1.70 -9.14 -9.40
CA ALA A 64 -1.34 -9.75 -10.67
C ALA A 64 -1.84 -8.98 -11.90
N SER A 65 -2.71 -7.97 -11.75
CA SER A 65 -3.12 -7.11 -12.86
C SER A 65 -2.13 -5.99 -13.16
N LEU A 66 -1.16 -5.74 -12.28
CA LEU A 66 -0.08 -4.78 -12.53
C LEU A 66 0.87 -5.34 -13.59
N SER A 67 1.43 -4.46 -14.43
CA SER A 67 2.54 -4.84 -15.30
C SER A 67 3.77 -5.20 -14.45
N SER A 68 4.70 -5.99 -14.99
CA SER A 68 5.90 -6.40 -14.24
C SER A 68 6.68 -5.21 -13.67
N LYS A 69 6.84 -4.14 -14.47
CA LYS A 69 7.53 -2.92 -14.04
C LYS A 69 6.79 -2.20 -12.91
N ILE A 70 5.48 -1.99 -13.06
CA ILE A 70 4.67 -1.32 -12.03
C ILE A 70 4.64 -2.18 -10.75
N ARG A 71 4.62 -3.50 -10.89
CA ARG A 71 4.63 -4.44 -9.77
C ARG A 71 5.92 -4.34 -8.97
N GLU A 72 7.06 -4.28 -9.66
CA GLU A 72 8.39 -4.09 -9.06
C GLU A 72 8.47 -2.75 -8.33
N ASP A 73 8.05 -1.65 -8.97
CA ASP A 73 8.02 -0.32 -8.37
C ASP A 73 7.10 -0.29 -7.12
N PHE A 74 5.95 -0.97 -7.18
CA PHE A 74 5.01 -1.07 -6.06
C PHE A 74 5.59 -1.85 -4.87
N ASP A 75 6.24 -2.99 -5.12
CA ASP A 75 6.82 -3.84 -4.07
C ASP A 75 8.12 -3.29 -3.49
N SER A 76 8.77 -2.35 -4.18
CA SER A 76 10.04 -1.77 -3.71
C SER A 76 9.88 -1.03 -2.37
N ALA A 77 10.93 -1.07 -1.56
CA ALA A 77 11.07 -0.19 -0.41
C ALA A 77 11.23 1.25 -0.90
N HIS A 78 10.74 2.21 -0.12
CA HIS A 78 10.83 3.62 -0.46
C HIS A 78 12.16 4.21 0.00
N VAL A 79 12.86 4.89 -0.91
CA VAL A 79 14.05 5.68 -0.57
C VAL A 79 13.60 7.06 -0.09
N GLN A 80 13.72 7.28 1.21
CA GLN A 80 13.22 8.45 1.89
C GLN A 80 14.18 9.65 1.70
N GLN A 81 13.65 10.80 1.27
CA GLN A 81 14.45 12.03 1.08
C GLN A 81 14.40 12.96 2.28
N LEU A 82 13.21 13.16 2.85
CA LEU A 82 12.99 13.99 4.02
C LEU A 82 12.58 13.15 5.22
N PHE A 83 12.94 13.59 6.42
CA PHE A 83 12.30 13.05 7.60
C PHE A 83 10.87 13.60 7.68
N GLY A 84 9.89 12.70 7.80
CA GLY A 84 8.52 13.08 8.14
C GLY A 84 8.41 13.64 9.57
N GLU A 85 7.19 13.67 10.11
CA GLU A 85 6.93 14.21 11.45
C GLU A 85 7.79 13.51 12.54
N ILE A 86 8.53 14.31 13.32
CA ILE A 86 9.32 13.81 14.46
C ILE A 86 8.38 13.29 15.54
N GLY A 87 8.57 12.03 15.95
CA GLY A 87 7.72 11.37 16.93
C GLY A 87 6.61 10.50 16.33
N SER A 88 6.42 10.57 14.99
CA SER A 88 5.64 9.57 14.26
C SER A 88 6.27 8.18 14.41
N ARG A 89 5.46 7.13 14.19
CA ARG A 89 6.00 5.76 14.19
C ARG A 89 6.85 5.51 12.96
N ASN A 90 6.52 6.12 11.82
CA ASN A 90 7.32 6.03 10.61
C ASN A 90 8.77 6.45 10.84
N TYR A 91 9.00 7.54 11.58
CA TYR A 91 10.36 7.98 11.94
C TYR A 91 11.18 6.88 12.65
N GLN A 92 10.54 6.08 13.51
CA GLN A 92 11.18 4.98 14.25
C GLN A 92 11.47 3.75 13.39
N ARG A 93 10.85 3.66 12.21
CA ARG A 93 10.97 2.52 11.29
C ARG A 93 11.96 2.75 10.16
N LEU A 94 12.39 4.00 9.96
CA LEU A 94 13.41 4.33 8.97
C LEU A 94 14.69 3.55 9.26
N GLN A 95 15.21 2.92 8.21
CA GLN A 95 16.47 2.20 8.21
C GLN A 95 17.53 3.02 7.51
N VAL A 96 18.78 2.90 7.94
CA VAL A 96 19.92 3.51 7.24
C VAL A 96 20.67 2.39 6.52
N ALA A 97 20.68 2.44 5.20
CA ALA A 97 21.47 1.54 4.37
C ALA A 97 22.71 2.26 3.83
N GLN A 98 23.87 1.60 3.87
CA GLN A 98 25.07 2.07 3.19
C GLN A 98 25.14 1.44 1.80
N VAL A 99 25.19 2.28 0.78
CA VAL A 99 25.25 1.85 -0.63
C VAL A 99 26.54 2.36 -1.24
N THR A 100 27.22 1.48 -1.97
CA THR A 100 28.39 1.84 -2.77
C THR A 100 27.93 2.20 -4.18
N LEU A 101 28.09 3.46 -4.54
CA LEU A 101 27.82 3.97 -5.88
C LEU A 101 29.13 4.10 -6.65
N GLN A 102 29.11 3.74 -7.92
CA GLN A 102 30.23 3.99 -8.83
C GLN A 102 29.92 5.22 -9.67
N SER A 103 30.81 6.21 -9.65
CA SER A 103 30.69 7.40 -10.51
C SER A 103 30.99 7.05 -11.97
N GLU A 104 30.64 7.94 -12.90
CA GLU A 104 31.00 7.79 -14.32
C GLU A 104 32.52 7.70 -14.54
N ALA A 105 33.32 8.27 -13.64
CA ALA A 105 34.78 8.18 -13.65
C ALA A 105 35.33 6.86 -13.06
N GLY A 106 34.45 5.98 -12.57
CA GLY A 106 34.80 4.69 -12.00
C GLY A 106 35.14 4.72 -10.50
N GLU A 107 35.06 5.88 -9.85
CA GLU A 107 35.31 6.03 -8.41
C GLU A 107 34.16 5.46 -7.58
N LEU A 108 34.49 4.76 -6.48
CA LEU A 108 33.50 4.20 -5.57
C LEU A 108 33.24 5.16 -4.42
N HIS A 109 31.98 5.54 -4.24
CA HIS A 109 31.51 6.39 -3.14
C HIS A 109 30.54 5.60 -2.27
N GLN A 110 30.76 5.61 -0.96
CA GLN A 110 29.78 5.10 -0.02
C GLN A 110 28.84 6.23 0.39
N VAL A 111 27.55 6.01 0.21
CA VAL A 111 26.50 6.96 0.57
C VAL A 111 25.52 6.26 1.51
N ALA A 112 25.08 6.95 2.55
CA ALA A 112 24.01 6.50 3.41
C ALA A 112 22.67 6.95 2.82
N VAL A 113 21.73 6.02 2.67
CA VAL A 113 20.35 6.29 2.24
C VAL A 113 19.38 5.88 3.34
N LEU A 114 18.31 6.66 3.45
CA LEU A 114 17.20 6.33 4.33
C LEU A 114 16.22 5.44 3.58
N ILE A 115 15.88 4.30 4.15
CA ILE A 115 14.98 3.32 3.58
C ILE A 115 13.76 3.18 4.48
N ASN A 116 12.58 3.23 3.89
CA ASN A 116 11.32 2.93 4.52
C ASN A 116 10.73 1.69 3.83
N ASP A 117 10.71 0.58 4.55
CA ASP A 117 10.33 -0.72 3.99
C ASP A 117 8.97 -1.20 4.53
N TRP A 118 8.42 -2.21 3.86
CA TRP A 118 7.14 -2.80 4.17
C TRP A 118 7.06 -3.31 5.62
N ILE A 119 5.94 -3.01 6.26
CA ILE A 119 5.57 -3.58 7.55
C ILE A 119 4.74 -4.84 7.26
N ASN A 120 5.36 -6.00 7.47
CA ASN A 120 4.65 -7.28 7.44
C ASN A 120 3.97 -7.52 8.79
N VAL A 121 2.63 -7.47 8.81
CA VAL A 121 1.82 -7.64 10.02
C VAL A 121 1.49 -9.11 10.24
N GLN A 122 1.20 -9.82 9.15
CA GLN A 122 0.87 -11.23 9.12
C GLN A 122 1.42 -11.82 7.84
N ASP A 123 2.30 -12.81 7.97
CA ASP A 123 2.94 -13.48 6.85
C ASP A 123 1.93 -13.93 5.80
N ASP A 124 2.18 -13.56 4.54
CA ASP A 124 1.37 -13.84 3.36
C ASP A 124 -0.10 -13.40 3.46
N ARG A 125 -0.44 -12.55 4.43
CA ARG A 125 -1.82 -12.15 4.75
C ARG A 125 -2.03 -10.66 4.75
N TYR A 126 -1.12 -9.90 5.36
CA TYR A 126 -1.29 -8.46 5.47
C TYR A 126 0.05 -7.76 5.63
N ARG A 127 0.38 -6.94 4.64
CA ARG A 127 1.50 -6.00 4.70
C ARG A 127 1.08 -4.63 4.20
N TYR A 128 1.72 -3.61 4.72
CA TYR A 128 1.49 -2.24 4.29
C TYR A 128 2.78 -1.43 4.32
N LEU A 129 2.82 -0.35 3.54
CA LEU A 129 3.89 0.63 3.53
C LEU A 129 3.24 2.01 3.65
N ALA A 130 3.74 2.82 4.58
CA ALA A 130 3.27 4.17 4.82
C ALA A 130 4.42 5.14 4.61
N ILE A 131 4.27 6.06 3.66
CA ILE A 131 5.30 7.00 3.21
C ILE A 131 4.76 8.42 3.44
N ASP A 132 5.57 9.25 4.06
CA ASP A 132 5.38 10.71 4.17
C ASP A 132 6.69 11.33 3.68
N ASP A 133 6.75 11.74 2.42
CA ASP A 133 7.99 12.22 1.81
C ASP A 133 7.71 13.27 0.73
N VAL A 134 8.56 14.30 0.66
CA VAL A 134 8.51 15.38 -0.35
C VAL A 134 7.09 15.93 -0.63
N GLY A 135 6.29 16.12 0.43
CA GLY A 135 4.93 16.67 0.31
C GLY A 135 3.89 15.68 -0.26
N GLU A 136 4.21 14.39 -0.33
CA GLU A 136 3.27 13.34 -0.70
C GLU A 136 3.15 12.31 0.42
N LEU A 137 1.91 11.95 0.73
CA LEU A 137 1.58 10.86 1.63
C LEU A 137 1.06 9.68 0.80
N VAL A 138 1.75 8.55 0.87
CA VAL A 138 1.41 7.34 0.13
C VAL A 138 1.19 6.18 1.08
N ILE A 139 0.04 5.51 0.95
CA ILE A 139 -0.23 4.26 1.65
C ILE A 139 -0.40 3.14 0.65
N ARG A 140 0.46 2.12 0.74
CA ARG A 140 0.34 0.88 0.00
C ARG A 140 -0.11 -0.24 0.93
N ILE A 141 -1.03 -1.08 0.48
CA ILE A 141 -1.56 -2.21 1.24
C ILE A 141 -1.59 -3.44 0.34
N VAL A 142 -1.20 -4.59 0.87
CA VAL A 142 -1.41 -5.89 0.25
C VAL A 142 -2.15 -6.82 1.21
N VAL A 143 -3.22 -7.43 0.72
CA VAL A 143 -4.03 -8.40 1.45
C VAL A 143 -3.94 -9.76 0.75
N SER A 144 -3.46 -10.75 1.51
CA SER A 144 -3.28 -12.15 1.11
C SER A 144 -2.48 -12.34 -0.19
N GLU A 145 -1.48 -11.48 -0.43
CA GLU A 145 -0.69 -11.42 -1.67
C GLU A 145 -1.54 -11.47 -2.96
N TYR A 146 -2.78 -11.00 -2.87
CA TYR A 146 -3.75 -11.02 -3.96
C TYR A 146 -4.31 -9.64 -4.24
N LEU A 147 -4.82 -8.93 -3.23
CA LEU A 147 -5.45 -7.62 -3.40
C LEU A 147 -4.45 -6.53 -2.98
N ALA A 148 -4.11 -5.66 -3.92
CA ALA A 148 -3.27 -4.49 -3.67
C ALA A 148 -4.10 -3.21 -3.68
N CYS A 149 -3.58 -2.21 -2.97
CA CYS A 149 -4.12 -0.86 -2.92
C CYS A 149 -2.98 0.14 -2.82
N GLU A 150 -3.10 1.25 -3.55
CA GLU A 150 -2.28 2.44 -3.38
C GLU A 150 -3.21 3.65 -3.24
N VAL A 151 -2.93 4.48 -2.24
CA VAL A 151 -3.66 5.72 -2.01
C VAL A 151 -2.66 6.83 -1.78
N VAL A 152 -2.85 7.96 -2.45
CA VAL A 152 -1.97 9.13 -2.38
C VAL A 152 -2.77 10.37 -2.00
N TRP A 153 -2.22 11.14 -1.08
CA TRP A 153 -2.63 12.51 -0.78
C TRP A 153 -1.43 13.44 -0.95
N ARG A 154 -1.63 14.58 -1.61
CA ARG A 154 -0.65 15.66 -1.66
C ARG A 154 -0.86 16.59 -0.47
N LEU A 155 0.24 16.91 0.20
CA LEU A 155 0.27 17.86 1.30
C LEU A 155 0.61 19.23 0.69
N GLU A 156 -0.30 20.19 0.88
CA GLU A 156 -0.09 21.61 0.50
C GLU A 156 0.88 22.32 1.46
#